data_AF-A0A918LLP4-F1
#
_entry.id   AF-A0A918LLP4-F1
#
_cell.length_a   1.000
_cell.length_b   1.000
_cell.length_c   1.000
_cell.angle_alpha   90.00
_cell.angle_beta   90.00
_cell.angle_gamma   90.00
#
_symmetry.space_group_name_H-M   'P 1'
#
loop_
_entity.id
_entity.type
_entity.pdbx_description
1 polymer ?
#
loop_
_entity_poly.entity_id
_entity_poly.type
_entity_poly.pdbx_seq_one_letter_code
_entity_poly.pdbx_strand_id
1 'polypeptide(L)'
;MSNIELLTPEVGAVDSAGLRAQDADVLARWAADRAQPWWRRTACLGALAGRVPEARVGELLECVRDPGDDGTVRRALLELLADREELLPWLRHEDRRSEAAYGLPEAVLKARGAVGDLSAAGELATLAFSEWRHQRQLGEAGLDALADRHGAAAVLAGLGGGRPEDRAYAVRLRARADEDVFDALADPDRRVAHLAQWLLDDPDRIRRQLAGAPTVDAALWAAYALHRLTDDVAETRAVYEALGRPRVEVEGLDEELRRAIVHEYGPGCAEGSDPRWRIEALCTEPPQLLDVEQQLGSAVSALAAAGLAPRPPVSCGEANQQGGGTYHVIGYGEDGGEVFVSTLGRFAGDYEDDPVVREALEGAGLRWIDGSTGAIRVTGLGVYYFGSRDPLDVHTLLFYWQD
;
A
#
# COMPACT_ATOMS: atom_id res chain seq x y z
N MET A 1 -6.96 -36.49 -27.10
CA MET A 1 -7.00 -35.71 -25.85
C MET A 1 -5.65 -35.04 -25.72
N SER A 2 -5.63 -33.72 -25.78
CA SER A 2 -4.41 -32.93 -25.88
C SER A 2 -3.66 -32.97 -24.55
N ASN A 3 -2.34 -33.16 -24.58
CA ASN A 3 -1.50 -33.19 -23.38
C ASN A 3 -1.70 -31.94 -22.50
N ILE A 4 -2.05 -30.79 -23.11
CA ILE A 4 -2.31 -29.54 -22.39
C ILE A 4 -3.41 -29.67 -21.34
N GLU A 5 -4.51 -30.40 -21.62
CA GLU A 5 -5.62 -30.57 -20.67
C GLU A 5 -5.18 -31.36 -19.42
N LEU A 6 -4.26 -32.31 -19.60
CA LEU A 6 -3.68 -33.09 -18.49
C LEU A 6 -2.69 -32.26 -17.66
N LEU A 7 -2.00 -31.31 -18.30
CA LEU A 7 -1.06 -30.40 -17.64
C LEU A 7 -1.77 -29.20 -16.99
N THR A 8 -3.04 -28.98 -17.35
CA THR A 8 -3.91 -27.92 -16.84
C THR A 8 -5.32 -28.48 -16.59
N PRO A 9 -5.47 -29.39 -15.60
CA PRO A 9 -6.76 -30.03 -15.30
C PRO A 9 -7.78 -29.05 -14.70
N GLU A 10 -7.33 -28.14 -13.83
CA GLU A 10 -8.19 -27.17 -13.15
C GLU A 10 -7.42 -25.91 -12.73
N VAL A 11 -8.16 -24.91 -12.23
CA VAL A 11 -7.59 -23.66 -11.73
C VAL A 11 -6.59 -23.95 -10.61
N GLY A 12 -5.37 -23.40 -10.71
CA GLY A 12 -4.34 -23.54 -9.69
C GLY A 12 -3.53 -24.85 -9.75
N ALA A 13 -4.00 -25.86 -10.49
CA ALA A 13 -3.27 -27.12 -10.71
C ALA A 13 -2.59 -27.10 -12.09
N VAL A 14 -1.44 -26.44 -12.20
CA VAL A 14 -0.72 -26.26 -13.49
C VAL A 14 0.67 -26.91 -13.43
N ASP A 15 0.93 -27.87 -14.30
CA ASP A 15 2.28 -28.39 -14.55
C ASP A 15 3.05 -27.46 -15.48
N SER A 16 3.64 -26.41 -14.89
CA SER A 16 4.43 -25.41 -15.62
C SER A 16 5.65 -26.01 -16.32
N ALA A 17 6.28 -27.03 -15.75
CA ALA A 17 7.45 -27.67 -16.35
C ALA A 17 7.05 -28.50 -17.58
N GLY A 18 5.99 -29.28 -17.46
CA GLY A 18 5.43 -30.05 -18.56
C GLY A 18 4.91 -29.17 -19.70
N LEU A 19 4.30 -28.01 -19.39
CA LEU A 19 3.91 -27.03 -20.40
C LEU A 19 5.12 -26.42 -21.13
N ARG A 20 6.20 -26.07 -20.41
CA ARG A 20 7.42 -25.56 -21.04
C ARG A 20 8.08 -26.56 -21.99
N ALA A 21 7.90 -27.86 -21.74
CA ALA A 21 8.38 -28.92 -22.62
C ALA A 21 7.51 -29.11 -23.87
N GLN A 22 6.31 -28.51 -23.94
CA GLN A 22 5.47 -28.57 -25.14
C GLN A 22 5.98 -27.63 -26.23
N ASP A 23 5.65 -27.97 -27.47
CA ASP A 23 5.92 -27.16 -28.64
C ASP A 23 5.24 -25.77 -28.53
N ALA A 24 5.96 -24.72 -28.93
CA ALA A 24 5.50 -23.34 -28.80
C ALA A 24 4.34 -23.01 -29.75
N ASP A 25 4.26 -23.62 -30.94
CA ASP A 25 3.12 -23.44 -31.84
C ASP A 25 1.85 -24.05 -31.25
N VAL A 26 1.96 -25.22 -30.62
CA VAL A 26 0.86 -25.84 -29.89
C VAL A 26 0.36 -24.92 -28.78
N LEU A 27 1.26 -24.40 -27.94
CA LEU A 27 0.88 -23.51 -26.84
C LEU A 27 0.25 -22.21 -27.33
N ALA A 28 0.78 -21.61 -28.40
CA ALA A 28 0.23 -20.38 -28.98
C ALA A 28 -1.20 -20.59 -29.50
N ARG A 29 -1.48 -21.72 -30.15
CA ARG A 29 -2.85 -22.07 -30.57
C ARG A 29 -3.79 -22.25 -29.38
N TRP A 30 -3.34 -22.91 -28.31
CA TRP A 30 -4.14 -23.07 -27.10
C TRP A 30 -4.37 -21.75 -26.37
N ALA A 31 -3.40 -20.84 -26.40
CA ALA A 31 -3.55 -19.51 -25.83
C ALA A 31 -4.55 -18.63 -26.62
N ALA A 32 -4.57 -18.77 -27.95
CA ALA A 32 -5.51 -18.04 -28.82
C ALA A 32 -6.92 -18.64 -28.85
N ASP A 33 -7.08 -19.94 -28.57
CA ASP A 33 -8.36 -20.64 -28.60
C ASP A 33 -9.33 -20.17 -27.51
N ARG A 34 -10.32 -19.38 -27.91
CA ARG A 34 -11.36 -18.82 -27.02
C ARG A 34 -12.33 -19.86 -26.46
N ALA A 35 -12.38 -21.06 -27.01
CA ALA A 35 -13.15 -22.15 -26.43
C ALA A 35 -12.48 -22.69 -25.15
N GLN A 36 -11.19 -22.40 -24.93
CA GLN A 36 -10.48 -22.78 -23.72
C GLN A 36 -10.76 -21.80 -22.57
N PRO A 37 -10.83 -22.29 -21.32
CA PRO A 37 -11.01 -21.42 -20.17
C PRO A 37 -9.76 -20.56 -19.93
N TRP A 38 -9.98 -19.36 -19.38
CA TRP A 38 -8.95 -18.32 -19.21
C TRP A 38 -7.70 -18.81 -18.45
N TRP A 39 -7.87 -19.64 -17.43
CA TRP A 39 -6.77 -20.14 -16.58
C TRP A 39 -5.84 -21.10 -17.35
N ARG A 40 -6.37 -21.83 -18.33
CA ARG A 40 -5.56 -22.68 -19.21
C ARG A 40 -4.82 -21.87 -20.26
N ARG A 41 -5.50 -20.89 -20.84
CA ARG A 41 -4.92 -19.97 -21.83
C ARG A 41 -3.76 -19.19 -21.20
N THR A 42 -3.96 -18.64 -20.01
CA THR A 42 -2.91 -17.94 -19.24
C THR A 42 -1.74 -18.86 -18.85
N ALA A 43 -1.98 -20.12 -18.48
CA ALA A 43 -0.90 -21.08 -18.25
C ALA A 43 -0.07 -21.34 -19.52
N CYS A 44 -0.71 -21.45 -20.69
CA CYS A 44 -0.01 -21.58 -21.97
C CYS A 44 0.83 -20.34 -22.29
N LEU A 45 0.30 -19.13 -22.04
CA LEU A 45 1.02 -17.88 -22.21
C LEU A 45 2.25 -17.79 -21.31
N GLY A 46 2.15 -18.18 -20.04
CA GLY A 46 3.30 -18.24 -19.14
C GLY A 46 4.39 -19.20 -19.63
N ALA A 47 4.00 -20.30 -20.30
CA ALA A 47 4.94 -21.23 -20.91
C ALA A 47 5.55 -20.74 -22.24
N LEU A 48 5.01 -19.67 -22.85
CA LEU A 48 5.50 -19.08 -24.12
C LEU A 48 6.55 -17.99 -23.93
N ALA A 49 6.82 -17.54 -22.70
CA ALA A 49 7.77 -16.47 -22.41
C ALA A 49 9.13 -16.71 -23.11
N GLY A 50 9.57 -15.74 -23.91
CA GLY A 50 10.83 -15.78 -24.66
C GLY A 50 10.87 -16.71 -25.88
N ARG A 51 9.75 -17.33 -26.25
CA ARG A 51 9.69 -18.31 -27.36
C ARG A 51 8.40 -18.25 -28.19
N VAL A 52 7.83 -17.07 -28.33
CA VAL A 52 6.62 -16.85 -29.15
C VAL A 52 6.93 -17.15 -30.62
N PRO A 53 6.19 -18.07 -31.28
CA PRO A 53 6.39 -18.33 -32.70
C PRO A 53 5.94 -17.13 -33.55
N GLU A 54 6.81 -16.64 -34.42
CA GLU A 54 6.53 -15.46 -35.27
C GLU A 54 5.26 -15.62 -36.12
N ALA A 55 5.03 -16.83 -36.64
CA ALA A 55 3.83 -17.16 -37.42
C ALA A 55 2.51 -17.02 -36.65
N ARG A 56 2.56 -16.95 -35.31
CA ARG A 56 1.39 -16.85 -34.42
C ARG A 56 1.19 -15.47 -33.83
N VAL A 57 2.12 -14.54 -34.02
CA VAL A 57 2.04 -13.19 -33.44
C VAL A 57 0.76 -12.49 -33.87
N GLY A 58 0.40 -12.55 -35.16
CA GLY A 58 -0.83 -11.92 -35.66
C GLY A 58 -2.10 -12.38 -34.93
N GLU A 59 -2.25 -13.70 -34.76
CA GLU A 59 -3.39 -14.33 -34.06
C GLU A 59 -3.44 -13.91 -32.58
N LEU A 60 -2.29 -13.89 -31.90
CA LEU A 60 -2.20 -13.47 -30.50
C LEU A 60 -2.48 -11.96 -30.33
N LEU A 61 -2.05 -11.12 -31.27
CA LEU A 61 -2.36 -9.69 -31.30
C LEU A 61 -3.86 -9.43 -31.52
N GLU A 62 -4.56 -10.26 -32.30
CA GLU A 62 -6.01 -10.17 -32.45
C GLU A 62 -6.73 -10.45 -31.11
N CYS A 63 -6.26 -11.42 -30.33
CA CYS A 63 -6.79 -11.68 -28.99
C CYS A 63 -6.59 -10.48 -28.04
N VAL A 64 -5.42 -9.82 -28.06
CA VAL A 64 -5.17 -8.61 -27.27
C VAL A 64 -6.20 -7.51 -27.59
N ARG A 65 -6.44 -7.31 -28.89
CA ARG A 65 -7.25 -6.22 -29.42
C ARG A 65 -8.75 -6.43 -29.24
N ASP A 66 -9.20 -7.66 -29.01
CA ASP A 66 -10.61 -7.97 -28.88
C ASP A 66 -11.17 -7.62 -27.49
N PRO A 67 -12.06 -6.63 -27.38
CA PRO A 67 -12.67 -6.26 -26.10
C PRO A 67 -13.61 -7.33 -25.52
N GLY A 68 -14.09 -8.27 -26.34
CA GLY A 68 -14.94 -9.39 -25.93
C GLY A 68 -14.18 -10.61 -25.39
N ASP A 69 -12.84 -10.60 -25.43
CA ASP A 69 -12.01 -11.65 -24.83
C ASP A 69 -11.78 -11.41 -23.33
N ASP A 70 -11.37 -12.45 -22.61
CA ASP A 70 -11.14 -12.41 -21.17
C ASP A 70 -10.02 -11.43 -20.80
N GLY A 71 -10.31 -10.50 -19.89
CA GLY A 71 -9.36 -9.45 -19.48
C GLY A 71 -8.05 -9.99 -18.89
N THR A 72 -8.09 -11.13 -18.20
CA THR A 72 -6.89 -11.77 -17.64
C THR A 72 -6.00 -12.33 -18.74
N VAL A 73 -6.60 -12.95 -19.76
CA VAL A 73 -5.88 -13.46 -20.93
C VAL A 73 -5.29 -12.29 -21.73
N ARG A 74 -6.07 -11.24 -21.99
CA ARG A 74 -5.61 -10.04 -22.71
C ARG A 74 -4.43 -9.37 -22.02
N ARG A 75 -4.45 -9.26 -20.68
CA ARG A 75 -3.34 -8.72 -19.89
C ARG A 75 -2.09 -9.59 -19.99
N ALA A 76 -2.23 -10.91 -19.87
CA ALA A 76 -1.11 -11.84 -20.02
C ALA A 76 -0.50 -11.83 -21.43
N LEU A 77 -1.35 -11.70 -22.47
CA LEU A 77 -0.89 -11.52 -23.85
C LEU A 77 -0.13 -10.20 -24.05
N LEU A 78 -0.61 -9.10 -23.47
CA LEU A 78 0.09 -7.82 -23.53
C LEU A 78 1.45 -7.87 -22.86
N GLU A 79 1.57 -8.58 -21.73
CA GLU A 79 2.87 -8.80 -21.10
C GLU A 79 3.81 -9.64 -21.98
N LEU A 80 3.29 -10.68 -22.61
CA LEU A 80 4.06 -11.55 -23.50
C LEU A 80 4.54 -10.84 -24.78
N LEU A 81 3.75 -9.89 -25.29
CA LEU A 81 3.97 -9.20 -26.57
C LEU A 81 4.35 -7.71 -26.37
N ALA A 82 4.78 -7.33 -25.17
CA ALA A 82 4.91 -5.93 -24.77
C ALA A 82 5.89 -5.11 -25.64
N ASP A 83 6.86 -5.76 -26.28
CA ASP A 83 7.91 -5.15 -27.11
C ASP A 83 7.56 -5.06 -28.60
N ARG A 84 6.39 -5.59 -29.00
CA ARG A 84 5.95 -5.62 -30.41
C ARG A 84 5.47 -4.26 -30.89
N GLU A 85 6.23 -3.63 -31.78
CA GLU A 85 5.90 -2.32 -32.37
C GLU A 85 4.55 -2.31 -33.10
N GLU A 86 4.08 -3.46 -33.57
CA GLU A 86 2.77 -3.64 -34.21
C GLU A 86 1.60 -3.31 -33.28
N LEU A 87 1.82 -3.26 -31.97
CA LEU A 87 0.82 -2.84 -30.99
C LEU A 87 0.71 -1.32 -30.89
N LEU A 88 1.72 -0.54 -31.28
CA LEU A 88 1.78 0.89 -30.97
C LEU A 88 0.56 1.70 -31.45
N PRO A 89 0.03 1.51 -32.67
CA PRO A 89 -1.19 2.22 -33.10
C PRO A 89 -2.40 1.92 -32.21
N TRP A 90 -2.54 0.66 -31.77
CA TRP A 90 -3.62 0.25 -30.88
C TRP A 90 -3.42 0.75 -29.46
N LEU A 91 -2.20 0.70 -28.94
CA LEU A 91 -1.85 1.16 -27.59
C LEU A 91 -2.09 2.66 -27.39
N ARG A 92 -1.88 3.47 -28.46
CA ARG A 92 -2.09 4.92 -28.43
C ARG A 92 -3.56 5.35 -28.61
N HIS A 93 -4.44 4.42 -28.98
CA HIS A 93 -5.84 4.76 -29.24
C HIS A 93 -6.52 5.24 -27.95
N GLU A 94 -7.31 6.31 -28.02
CA GLU A 94 -7.94 6.95 -26.86
C GLU A 94 -8.83 5.99 -26.05
N ASP A 95 -9.54 5.09 -26.72
CA ASP A 95 -10.35 4.02 -26.12
C ASP A 95 -9.60 3.18 -25.08
N ARG A 96 -8.27 3.10 -25.15
CA ARG A 96 -7.49 2.31 -24.18
C ARG A 96 -7.51 2.92 -22.78
N ARG A 97 -7.78 4.23 -22.67
CA ARG A 97 -7.91 4.93 -21.38
C ARG A 97 -9.20 4.56 -20.64
N SER A 98 -10.20 4.06 -21.34
CA SER A 98 -11.51 3.67 -20.80
C SER A 98 -11.72 2.16 -20.74
N GLU A 99 -10.67 1.35 -20.87
CA GLU A 99 -10.77 -0.10 -20.74
C GLU A 99 -11.22 -0.49 -19.33
N ALA A 100 -12.36 -1.19 -19.25
CA ALA A 100 -12.98 -1.57 -17.98
C ALA A 100 -12.40 -2.85 -17.36
N ALA A 101 -11.60 -3.61 -18.13
CA ALA A 101 -10.97 -4.83 -17.64
C ALA A 101 -9.92 -4.50 -16.57
N TYR A 102 -10.03 -5.17 -15.42
CA TYR A 102 -9.18 -4.92 -14.26
C TYR A 102 -7.67 -5.05 -14.56
N GLY A 103 -6.92 -3.98 -14.32
CA GLY A 103 -5.46 -3.91 -14.52
C GLY A 103 -5.02 -3.80 -15.98
N LEU A 104 -5.96 -3.70 -16.94
CA LEU A 104 -5.64 -3.58 -18.35
C LEU A 104 -5.11 -2.17 -18.73
N PRO A 105 -5.66 -1.05 -18.21
CA PRO A 105 -5.11 0.28 -18.49
C PRO A 105 -3.63 0.41 -18.10
N GLU A 106 -3.25 -0.12 -16.94
CA GLU A 106 -1.87 -0.12 -16.45
C GLU A 106 -0.96 -1.00 -17.31
N ALA A 107 -1.46 -2.16 -17.76
CA ALA A 107 -0.72 -3.04 -18.67
C ALA A 107 -0.51 -2.41 -20.05
N VAL A 108 -1.50 -1.72 -20.59
CA VAL A 108 -1.37 -0.93 -21.83
C VAL A 108 -0.28 0.12 -21.66
N LEU A 109 -0.27 0.83 -20.53
CA LEU A 109 0.70 1.88 -20.28
C LEU A 109 2.13 1.33 -20.15
N LYS A 110 2.32 0.21 -19.43
CA LYS A 110 3.61 -0.52 -19.41
C LYS A 110 4.05 -0.93 -20.82
N ALA A 111 3.14 -1.48 -21.63
CA ALA A 111 3.45 -1.89 -23.01
C ALA A 111 3.83 -0.70 -23.89
N ARG A 112 3.21 0.48 -23.73
CA ARG A 112 3.63 1.73 -24.40
C ARG A 112 5.09 2.08 -24.06
N GLY A 113 5.49 1.92 -22.81
CA GLY A 113 6.89 2.08 -22.39
C GLY A 113 7.82 1.09 -23.10
N ALA A 114 7.46 -0.19 -23.12
CA ALA A 114 8.24 -1.26 -23.74
C ALA A 114 8.45 -1.07 -25.26
N VAL A 115 7.43 -0.61 -26.01
CA VAL A 115 7.58 -0.28 -27.44
C VAL A 115 8.29 1.07 -27.69
N GLY A 116 8.67 1.82 -26.65
CA GLY A 116 9.43 3.06 -26.79
C GLY A 116 8.60 4.33 -26.98
N ASP A 117 7.32 4.35 -26.58
CA ASP A 117 6.47 5.52 -26.71
C ASP A 117 6.75 6.59 -25.63
N LEU A 118 7.65 7.53 -25.95
CA LEU A 118 8.00 8.64 -25.03
C LEU A 118 6.80 9.49 -24.60
N SER A 119 5.71 9.54 -25.37
CA SER A 119 4.50 10.28 -24.97
C SER A 119 3.78 9.65 -23.77
N ALA A 120 4.12 8.42 -23.40
CA ALA A 120 3.60 7.73 -22.22
C ALA A 120 4.36 8.08 -20.93
N ALA A 121 5.51 8.76 -21.01
CA ALA A 121 6.40 8.98 -19.85
C ALA A 121 5.67 9.65 -18.67
N GLY A 122 4.87 10.68 -18.92
CA GLY A 122 4.16 11.40 -17.86
C GLY A 122 3.13 10.55 -17.12
N GLU A 123 2.37 9.72 -17.85
CA GLU A 123 1.40 8.78 -17.27
C GLU A 123 2.14 7.62 -16.55
N LEU A 124 3.25 7.13 -17.12
CA LEU A 124 4.09 6.10 -16.50
C LEU A 124 4.72 6.58 -15.19
N ALA A 125 5.16 7.85 -15.11
CA ALA A 125 5.64 8.47 -13.88
C ALA A 125 4.53 8.51 -12.81
N THR A 126 3.31 8.88 -13.19
CA THR A 126 2.14 8.81 -12.29
C THR A 126 1.90 7.39 -11.78
N LEU A 127 1.97 6.40 -12.67
CA LEU A 127 1.81 5.00 -12.29
C LEU A 127 2.95 4.52 -11.36
N ALA A 128 4.20 4.90 -11.65
CA ALA A 128 5.40 4.62 -10.86
C ALA A 128 5.44 5.35 -9.51
N PHE A 129 4.55 6.31 -9.32
CA PHE A 129 4.31 7.03 -8.07
C PHE A 129 2.97 6.62 -7.43
N SER A 130 2.39 5.48 -7.82
CA SER A 130 1.20 4.95 -7.14
C SER A 130 1.52 4.46 -5.72
N GLU A 131 0.55 4.58 -4.83
CA GLU A 131 0.58 3.97 -3.49
C GLU A 131 0.39 2.45 -3.57
N TRP A 132 -0.20 1.95 -4.66
CA TRP A 132 -0.38 0.53 -4.88
C TRP A 132 0.89 -0.07 -5.49
N ARG A 133 1.54 -0.96 -4.72
CA ARG A 133 2.81 -1.58 -5.11
C ARG A 133 2.78 -2.20 -6.51
N HIS A 134 1.70 -2.91 -6.87
CA HIS A 134 1.59 -3.57 -8.17
C HIS A 134 1.53 -2.56 -9.32
N GLN A 135 0.79 -1.47 -9.17
CA GLN A 135 0.76 -0.38 -10.14
C GLN A 135 2.14 0.28 -10.27
N ARG A 136 2.76 0.60 -9.13
CA ARG A 136 4.10 1.19 -9.08
C ARG A 136 5.13 0.38 -9.87
N GLN A 137 5.16 -0.93 -9.68
CA GLN A 137 6.05 -1.84 -10.41
C GLN A 137 5.83 -1.80 -11.93
N LEU A 138 4.57 -1.69 -12.39
CA LEU A 138 4.26 -1.57 -13.83
C LEU A 138 4.75 -0.24 -14.41
N GLY A 139 4.55 0.86 -13.68
CA GLY A 139 5.03 2.18 -14.09
C GLY A 139 6.56 2.25 -14.14
N GLU A 140 7.24 1.74 -13.11
CA GLU A 140 8.69 1.64 -13.05
C GLU A 140 9.25 0.82 -14.22
N ALA A 141 8.69 -0.36 -14.47
CA ALA A 141 9.11 -1.20 -15.60
C ALA A 141 8.94 -0.51 -16.97
N GLY A 142 7.86 0.25 -17.15
CA GLY A 142 7.64 1.02 -18.37
C GLY A 142 8.63 2.19 -18.53
N LEU A 143 8.95 2.91 -17.47
CA LEU A 143 9.97 3.98 -17.49
C LEU A 143 11.37 3.43 -17.73
N ASP A 144 11.68 2.28 -17.14
CA ASP A 144 12.96 1.60 -17.33
C ASP A 144 13.14 1.19 -18.80
N ALA A 145 12.11 0.60 -19.41
CA ALA A 145 12.15 0.27 -20.82
C ALA A 145 12.30 1.51 -21.74
N LEU A 146 11.68 2.65 -21.39
CA LEU A 146 11.91 3.90 -22.11
C LEU A 146 13.35 4.40 -21.95
N ALA A 147 13.91 4.31 -20.75
CA ALA A 147 15.28 4.73 -20.47
C ALA A 147 16.32 3.82 -21.16
N ASP A 148 16.09 2.51 -21.20
CA ASP A 148 16.95 1.55 -21.91
C ASP A 148 16.99 1.83 -23.41
N ARG A 149 15.84 2.24 -23.99
CA ARG A 149 15.72 2.48 -25.43
C ARG A 149 16.19 3.86 -25.88
N HIS A 150 15.86 4.91 -25.13
CA HIS A 150 16.08 6.31 -25.52
C HIS A 150 17.10 7.05 -24.66
N GLY A 151 17.56 6.43 -23.57
CA GLY A 151 18.39 7.04 -22.55
C GLY A 151 17.58 7.80 -21.50
N ALA A 152 18.05 7.76 -20.24
CA ALA A 152 17.42 8.42 -19.10
C ALA A 152 17.22 9.94 -19.32
N ALA A 153 18.16 10.61 -19.98
CA ALA A 153 18.08 12.04 -20.27
C ALA A 153 16.88 12.40 -21.17
N ALA A 154 16.54 11.54 -22.14
CA ALA A 154 15.40 11.76 -23.02
C ALA A 154 14.07 11.62 -22.27
N VAL A 155 13.98 10.64 -21.35
CA VAL A 155 12.80 10.46 -20.50
C VAL A 155 12.62 11.65 -19.56
N LEU A 156 13.70 12.10 -18.89
CA LEU A 156 13.67 13.27 -18.01
C LEU A 156 13.25 14.56 -18.74
N ALA A 157 13.75 14.77 -19.97
CA ALA A 157 13.35 15.90 -20.79
C ALA A 157 11.85 15.89 -21.10
N GLY A 158 11.24 14.71 -21.23
CA GLY A 158 9.79 14.55 -21.42
C GLY A 158 8.94 14.81 -20.17
N LEU A 159 9.50 14.64 -18.97
CA LEU A 159 8.78 14.81 -17.70
C LEU A 159 8.82 16.26 -17.17
N GLY A 160 9.87 17.02 -17.45
CA GLY A 160 9.96 18.44 -17.08
C GLY A 160 10.17 18.75 -15.59
N GLY A 161 10.03 17.78 -14.68
CA GLY A 161 10.46 17.86 -13.27
C GLY A 161 9.56 18.67 -12.33
N GLY A 162 8.43 19.20 -12.82
CA GLY A 162 7.55 20.06 -12.03
C GLY A 162 6.69 19.31 -11.01
N ARG A 163 6.26 18.09 -11.34
CA ARG A 163 5.37 17.29 -10.48
C ARG A 163 6.17 16.37 -9.55
N PRO A 164 5.64 15.97 -8.38
CA PRO A 164 6.34 15.07 -7.48
C PRO A 164 6.69 13.73 -8.13
N GLU A 165 5.88 13.23 -9.05
CA GLU A 165 6.12 11.98 -9.78
C GLU A 165 7.36 12.08 -10.67
N ASP A 166 7.54 13.24 -11.32
CA ASP A 166 8.68 13.52 -12.18
C ASP A 166 9.98 13.61 -11.35
N ARG A 167 9.90 14.28 -10.18
CA ARG A 167 11.02 14.39 -9.24
C ARG A 167 11.38 13.04 -8.61
N ALA A 168 10.39 12.23 -8.23
CA ALA A 168 10.59 10.88 -7.72
C ALA A 168 11.36 10.00 -8.71
N TYR A 169 11.00 10.07 -10.00
CA TYR A 169 11.74 9.35 -11.05
C TYR A 169 13.18 9.86 -11.19
N ALA A 170 13.39 11.18 -11.19
CA ALA A 170 14.74 11.76 -11.23
C ALA A 170 15.61 11.31 -10.05
N VAL A 171 15.04 11.24 -8.83
CA VAL A 171 15.72 10.72 -7.64
C VAL A 171 16.14 9.27 -7.82
N ARG A 172 15.27 8.40 -8.38
CA ARG A 172 15.62 7.00 -8.67
C ARG A 172 16.77 6.87 -9.67
N LEU A 173 16.76 7.68 -10.73
CA LEU A 173 17.81 7.65 -11.74
C LEU A 173 19.16 8.07 -11.15
N ARG A 174 19.19 9.13 -10.33
CA ARG A 174 20.38 9.57 -9.59
C ARG A 174 20.92 8.46 -8.69
N ALA A 175 20.05 7.85 -7.87
CA ALA A 175 20.44 6.76 -6.99
C ALA A 175 21.01 5.55 -7.75
N ARG A 176 20.42 5.17 -8.89
CA ARG A 176 20.94 4.08 -9.76
C ARG A 176 22.28 4.40 -10.42
N ALA A 177 22.62 5.68 -10.54
CA ALA A 177 23.91 6.16 -11.04
C ALA A 177 24.92 6.38 -9.90
N ASP A 178 24.65 5.87 -8.69
CA ASP A 178 25.44 6.05 -7.46
C ASP A 178 25.63 7.53 -7.07
N GLU A 179 24.73 8.41 -7.51
CA GLU A 179 24.74 9.82 -7.12
C GLU A 179 24.11 10.01 -5.74
N ASP A 180 24.49 11.10 -5.05
CA ASP A 180 23.82 11.50 -3.81
C ASP A 180 22.36 11.80 -4.06
N VAL A 181 21.48 11.44 -3.13
CA VAL A 181 20.05 11.83 -3.13
C VAL A 181 19.63 12.44 -1.79
N PHE A 182 20.57 12.74 -0.89
CA PHE A 182 20.29 13.31 0.43
C PHE A 182 19.53 14.65 0.34
N ASP A 183 19.79 15.46 -0.69
CA ASP A 183 19.07 16.72 -0.92
C ASP A 183 17.57 16.52 -1.11
N ALA A 184 17.15 15.38 -1.68
CA ALA A 184 15.75 15.05 -1.90
C ALA A 184 14.98 14.71 -0.62
N LEU A 185 15.66 14.50 0.52
CA LEU A 185 15.00 14.40 1.83
C LEU A 185 14.23 15.68 2.21
N ALA A 186 14.57 16.81 1.57
CA ALA A 186 13.94 18.10 1.78
C ALA A 186 12.83 18.41 0.77
N ASP A 187 12.46 17.46 -0.09
CA ASP A 187 11.41 17.66 -1.08
C ASP A 187 10.08 18.03 -0.37
N PRO A 188 9.33 19.03 -0.87
CA PRO A 188 8.05 19.41 -0.28
C PRO A 188 7.01 18.29 -0.33
N ASP A 189 7.13 17.34 -1.26
CA ASP A 189 6.31 16.15 -1.30
C ASP A 189 6.92 15.04 -0.43
N ARG A 190 6.19 14.66 0.63
CA ARG A 190 6.66 13.67 1.62
C ARG A 190 6.93 12.30 1.01
N ARG A 191 6.26 11.91 -0.07
CA ARG A 191 6.50 10.61 -0.73
C ARG A 191 7.80 10.63 -1.53
N VAL A 192 8.19 11.77 -2.09
CA VAL A 192 9.52 11.96 -2.69
C VAL A 192 10.61 11.91 -1.62
N ALA A 193 10.41 12.59 -0.49
CA ALA A 193 11.34 12.55 0.64
C ALA A 193 11.49 11.14 1.24
N HIS A 194 10.37 10.41 1.40
CA HIS A 194 10.37 9.01 1.83
C HIS A 194 11.11 8.10 0.83
N LEU A 195 10.90 8.29 -0.47
CA LEU A 195 11.63 7.55 -1.49
C LEU A 195 13.14 7.80 -1.39
N ALA A 196 13.56 9.05 -1.23
CA ALA A 196 14.97 9.40 -1.03
C ALA A 196 15.54 8.73 0.23
N GLN A 197 14.80 8.75 1.35
CA GLN A 197 15.17 8.04 2.58
C GLN A 197 15.36 6.54 2.38
N TRP A 198 14.51 5.91 1.56
CA TRP A 198 14.59 4.48 1.26
C TRP A 198 15.80 4.14 0.40
N LEU A 199 16.20 5.04 -0.50
CA LEU A 199 17.32 4.85 -1.42
C LEU A 199 18.69 5.11 -0.79
N LEU A 200 18.76 5.79 0.36
CA LEU A 200 20.02 5.95 1.10
C LEU A 200 20.46 4.60 1.70
N ASP A 201 21.72 4.23 1.50
CA ASP A 201 22.25 2.91 1.86
C ASP A 201 23.60 2.94 2.62
N ASP A 202 24.24 4.11 2.74
CA ASP A 202 25.51 4.32 3.45
C ASP A 202 25.31 5.08 4.78
N PRO A 203 25.30 4.39 5.93
CA PRO A 203 25.14 5.03 7.24
C PRO A 203 26.18 6.11 7.56
N ASP A 204 27.44 5.92 7.16
CA ASP A 204 28.52 6.85 7.49
C ASP A 204 28.42 8.13 6.66
N ARG A 205 27.93 8.04 5.42
CA ARG A 205 27.55 9.21 4.62
C ARG A 205 26.38 9.96 5.27
N ILE A 206 25.33 9.27 5.68
CA ILE A 206 24.15 9.89 6.29
C ILE A 206 24.54 10.61 7.59
N ARG A 207 25.34 9.99 8.47
CA ARG A 207 25.86 10.63 9.69
C ARG A 207 26.61 11.93 9.41
N ARG A 208 27.47 11.96 8.39
CA ARG A 208 28.23 13.15 7.99
C ARG A 208 27.34 14.29 7.50
N GLN A 209 26.23 13.97 6.83
CA GLN A 209 25.32 14.94 6.24
C GLN A 209 24.23 15.43 7.19
N LEU A 210 23.86 14.62 8.19
CA LEU A 210 22.76 14.89 9.12
C LEU A 210 22.86 16.26 9.81
N ALA A 211 24.05 16.66 10.26
CA ALA A 211 24.27 17.95 10.92
C ALA A 211 24.03 19.16 9.99
N GLY A 212 24.12 18.95 8.68
CA GLY A 212 23.86 19.95 7.65
C GLY A 212 22.53 19.77 6.92
N ALA A 213 21.61 18.96 7.47
CA ALA A 213 20.30 18.76 6.86
C ALA A 213 19.56 20.10 6.68
N PRO A 214 18.97 20.36 5.50
CA PRO A 214 18.42 21.67 5.16
C PRO A 214 17.13 22.01 5.92
N THR A 215 16.42 20.98 6.43
CA THR A 215 15.18 21.13 7.20
C THR A 215 15.14 20.10 8.34
N VAL A 216 14.29 20.35 9.34
CA VAL A 216 14.03 19.37 10.41
C VAL A 216 13.45 18.07 9.82
N ASP A 217 12.56 18.17 8.84
CA ASP A 217 11.94 17.01 8.19
C ASP A 217 12.99 16.16 7.46
N ALA A 218 13.94 16.80 6.77
CA ALA A 218 15.06 16.09 6.14
C ALA A 218 15.95 15.41 7.18
N ALA A 219 16.20 16.06 8.33
CA ALA A 219 16.96 15.46 9.42
C ALA A 219 16.24 14.25 10.05
N LEU A 220 14.92 14.31 10.18
CA LEU A 220 14.10 13.20 10.68
C LEU A 220 14.06 12.04 9.69
N TRP A 221 13.94 12.30 8.39
CA TRP A 221 14.04 11.27 7.37
C TRP A 221 15.44 10.63 7.34
N ALA A 222 16.50 11.41 7.48
CA ALA A 222 17.86 10.91 7.61
C ALA A 222 18.05 10.04 8.87
N ALA A 223 17.48 10.46 10.01
CA ALA A 223 17.46 9.66 11.23
C ALA A 223 16.71 8.33 11.03
N TYR A 224 15.59 8.36 10.32
CA TYR A 224 14.83 7.15 9.99
C TYR A 224 15.59 6.23 9.01
N ALA A 225 16.34 6.80 8.05
CA ALA A 225 17.27 6.06 7.19
C ALA A 225 18.34 5.33 8.01
N LEU A 226 18.99 6.05 8.94
CA LEU A 226 19.99 5.48 9.84
C LEU A 226 19.41 4.35 10.68
N HIS A 227 18.25 4.58 11.30
CA HIS A 227 17.57 3.56 12.09
C HIS A 227 17.31 2.30 11.26
N ARG A 228 16.74 2.43 10.06
CA ARG A 228 16.47 1.29 9.16
C ARG A 228 17.74 0.49 8.82
N LEU A 229 18.88 1.17 8.66
CA LEU A 229 20.14 0.53 8.26
C LEU A 229 20.93 -0.07 9.44
N THR A 230 20.71 0.42 10.66
CA THR A 230 21.54 0.11 11.83
C THR A 230 20.79 -0.55 12.98
N ASP A 231 19.48 -0.40 13.02
CA ASP A 231 18.59 -0.74 14.13
C ASP A 231 18.99 -0.07 15.47
N ASP A 232 19.78 1.01 15.42
CA ASP A 232 20.25 1.72 16.61
C ASP A 232 19.21 2.74 17.11
N VAL A 233 18.38 2.29 18.04
CA VAL A 233 17.36 3.11 18.70
C VAL A 233 18.00 4.22 19.56
N ALA A 234 19.17 3.99 20.15
CA ALA A 234 19.82 4.99 21.00
C ALA A 234 20.37 6.15 20.16
N GLU A 235 20.99 5.85 19.01
CA GLU A 235 21.42 6.85 18.03
C GLU A 235 20.23 7.64 17.51
N THR A 236 19.15 6.96 17.13
CA THR A 236 17.91 7.60 16.64
C THR A 236 17.32 8.54 17.69
N ARG A 237 17.24 8.11 18.95
CA ARG A 237 16.75 8.93 20.06
C ARG A 237 17.66 10.13 20.32
N ALA A 238 18.98 9.97 20.25
CA ALA A 238 19.92 11.09 20.43
C ALA A 238 19.72 12.17 19.37
N VAL A 239 19.50 11.78 18.11
CA VAL A 239 19.18 12.73 17.02
C VAL A 239 17.84 13.41 17.28
N TYR A 240 16.80 12.65 17.63
CA TYR A 240 15.47 13.18 17.94
C TYR A 240 15.50 14.20 19.09
N GLU A 241 16.26 13.92 20.15
CA GLU A 241 16.46 14.83 21.27
C GLU A 241 17.23 16.09 20.87
N ALA A 242 18.30 15.96 20.07
CA ALA A 242 19.06 17.10 19.57
C ALA A 242 18.23 18.04 18.68
N LEU A 243 17.23 17.49 17.96
CA LEU A 243 16.27 18.26 17.17
C LEU A 243 15.16 18.91 18.01
N GLY A 244 15.14 18.71 19.33
CA GLY A 244 14.14 19.28 20.24
C GLY A 244 12.84 18.48 20.30
N ARG A 245 12.87 17.18 19.96
CA ARG A 245 11.71 16.27 19.96
C ARG A 245 10.53 16.78 19.11
N PRO A 246 10.76 17.09 17.82
CA PRO A 246 9.73 17.64 16.95
C PRO A 246 8.57 16.65 16.78
N ARG A 247 7.33 17.11 16.97
CA ARG A 247 6.13 16.28 16.88
C ARG A 247 5.02 16.97 16.08
N VAL A 248 4.10 16.19 15.52
CA VAL A 248 2.89 16.76 14.89
C VAL A 248 1.92 17.14 15.99
N GLU A 249 1.68 18.44 16.17
CA GLU A 249 0.70 18.92 17.14
C GLU A 249 -0.72 18.67 16.59
N VAL A 250 -1.54 17.99 17.40
CA VAL A 250 -2.96 17.74 17.12
C VAL A 250 -3.75 18.35 18.27
N GLU A 251 -4.55 19.37 17.98
CA GLU A 251 -5.32 20.08 19.00
C GLU A 251 -6.30 19.14 19.71
N GLY A 252 -6.29 19.16 21.04
CA GLY A 252 -7.17 18.33 21.88
C GLY A 252 -6.69 16.89 22.12
N LEU A 253 -5.67 16.41 21.39
CA LEU A 253 -5.16 15.05 21.56
C LEU A 253 -4.24 14.95 22.79
N ASP A 254 -4.67 14.26 23.84
CA ASP A 254 -3.83 14.03 25.02
C ASP A 254 -2.79 12.91 24.80
N GLU A 255 -1.84 12.84 25.73
CA GLU A 255 -0.68 11.95 25.66
C GLU A 255 -1.03 10.45 25.76
N GLU A 256 -2.14 10.07 26.42
CA GLU A 256 -2.55 8.66 26.53
C GLU A 256 -3.07 8.17 25.18
N LEU A 257 -3.97 8.94 24.55
CA LEU A 257 -4.49 8.67 23.20
C LEU A 257 -3.38 8.73 22.15
N ARG A 258 -2.55 9.77 22.21
CA ARG A 258 -1.42 9.94 21.29
C ARG A 258 -0.50 8.72 21.32
N ARG A 259 -0.12 8.25 22.51
CA ARG A 259 0.79 7.10 22.64
C ARG A 259 0.18 5.83 22.05
N ALA A 260 -1.10 5.56 22.30
CA ALA A 260 -1.80 4.43 21.71
C ALA A 260 -1.79 4.49 20.18
N ILE A 261 -2.18 5.63 19.61
CA ILE A 261 -2.26 5.85 18.15
C ILE A 261 -0.87 5.81 17.49
N VAL A 262 0.13 6.47 18.08
CA VAL A 262 1.48 6.56 17.51
C VAL A 262 2.15 5.20 17.47
N HIS A 263 2.03 4.40 18.54
CA HIS A 263 2.68 3.09 18.59
C HIS A 263 1.96 2.04 17.75
N GLU A 264 0.64 2.15 17.57
CA GLU A 264 -0.11 1.27 16.67
C GLU A 264 0.18 1.60 15.21
N TYR A 265 0.02 2.86 14.81
CA TYR A 265 -0.01 3.23 13.40
C TYR A 265 1.29 3.84 12.87
N GLY A 266 2.13 4.41 13.74
CA GLY A 266 3.39 5.05 13.35
C GLY A 266 4.32 4.13 12.54
N PRO A 267 4.60 2.89 12.99
CA PRO A 267 5.48 1.97 12.25
C PRO A 267 4.96 1.59 10.85
N GLY A 268 3.64 1.43 10.71
CA GLY A 268 2.98 0.97 9.48
C GLY A 268 2.38 2.06 8.59
N CYS A 269 2.49 3.34 8.98
CA CYS A 269 1.85 4.42 8.25
C CYS A 269 2.40 4.56 6.81
N ALA A 270 1.60 5.16 5.93
CA ALA A 270 1.90 5.26 4.50
C ALA A 270 3.10 6.15 4.20
N GLU A 271 3.74 5.91 3.04
CA GLU A 271 4.93 6.62 2.56
C GLU A 271 4.80 8.17 2.65
N GLY A 272 3.59 8.71 2.45
CA GLY A 272 3.30 10.16 2.52
C GLY A 272 3.06 10.73 3.93
N SER A 273 3.17 9.92 4.98
CA SER A 273 2.96 10.38 6.36
C SER A 273 4.09 11.29 6.82
N ASP A 274 3.79 12.21 7.74
CA ASP A 274 4.79 13.09 8.36
C ASP A 274 5.86 12.25 9.08
N PRO A 275 7.17 12.48 8.85
CA PRO A 275 8.24 11.68 9.45
C PRO A 275 8.24 11.71 10.98
N ARG A 276 7.68 12.77 11.59
CA ARG A 276 7.59 12.91 13.04
C ARG A 276 6.81 11.76 13.67
N TRP A 277 5.77 11.24 13.03
CA TRP A 277 5.00 10.11 13.57
C TRP A 277 5.83 8.83 13.71
N ARG A 278 6.68 8.53 12.71
CA ARG A 278 7.57 7.36 12.75
C ARG A 278 8.66 7.52 13.78
N ILE A 279 9.34 8.67 13.77
CA ILE A 279 10.43 8.94 14.71
C ILE A 279 9.91 8.96 16.15
N GLU A 280 8.73 9.52 16.39
CA GLU A 280 8.11 9.49 17.71
C GLU A 280 7.88 8.06 18.19
N ALA A 281 7.23 7.21 17.39
CA ALA A 281 6.98 5.81 17.73
C ALA A 281 8.28 5.02 18.05
N LEU A 282 9.39 5.35 17.38
CA LEU A 282 10.69 4.74 17.64
C LEU A 282 11.36 5.27 18.91
N CYS A 283 11.17 6.55 19.21
CA CYS A 283 11.90 7.23 20.27
C CYS A 283 11.19 7.23 21.62
N THR A 284 9.86 7.07 21.63
CA THR A 284 9.02 7.05 22.85
C THR A 284 8.75 5.63 23.34
N GLU A 285 8.32 5.53 24.60
CA GLU A 285 7.93 4.24 25.19
C GLU A 285 6.51 3.85 24.74
N PRO A 286 6.30 2.59 24.33
CA PRO A 286 4.97 2.11 23.98
C PRO A 286 4.01 2.14 25.18
N PRO A 287 2.68 2.09 24.93
CA PRO A 287 1.71 1.87 25.99
C PRO A 287 2.04 0.59 26.79
N GLN A 288 1.59 0.55 28.04
CA GLN A 288 1.68 -0.69 28.81
C GLN A 288 0.85 -1.78 28.14
N LEU A 289 1.40 -3.00 28.09
CA LEU A 289 0.67 -4.16 27.56
C LEU A 289 -0.60 -4.40 28.40
N LEU A 290 -1.71 -4.58 27.72
CA LEU A 290 -3.02 -4.82 28.33
C LEU A 290 -3.28 -6.32 28.44
N ASP A 291 -3.86 -6.72 29.57
CA ASP A 291 -4.57 -7.98 29.65
C ASP A 291 -5.97 -7.79 29.06
N VAL A 292 -6.09 -8.04 27.75
CA VAL A 292 -7.33 -7.83 26.99
C VAL A 292 -8.45 -8.71 27.54
N GLU A 293 -8.16 -9.96 27.93
CA GLU A 293 -9.17 -10.86 28.49
C GLU A 293 -9.70 -10.34 29.83
N GLN A 294 -8.81 -9.87 30.70
CA GLN A 294 -9.20 -9.26 31.97
C GLN A 294 -10.02 -7.98 31.76
N GLN A 295 -9.62 -7.12 30.82
CA GLN A 295 -10.35 -5.89 30.50
C GLN A 295 -11.76 -6.19 29.99
N LEU A 296 -11.90 -7.14 29.06
CA LEU A 296 -13.19 -7.58 28.53
C LEU A 296 -14.06 -8.20 29.63
N GLY A 297 -13.49 -9.06 30.48
CA GLY A 297 -14.20 -9.65 31.62
C GLY A 297 -14.71 -8.60 32.61
N SER A 298 -13.93 -7.54 32.84
CA SER A 298 -14.31 -6.41 33.69
C SER A 298 -15.43 -5.59 33.06
N ALA A 299 -15.35 -5.30 31.75
CA ALA A 299 -16.39 -4.59 31.00
C ALA A 299 -17.72 -5.36 31.01
N VAL A 300 -17.71 -6.66 30.69
CA VAL A 300 -18.91 -7.51 30.72
C VAL A 300 -19.52 -7.54 32.12
N SER A 301 -18.69 -7.68 33.16
CA SER A 301 -19.18 -7.71 34.54
C SER A 301 -19.85 -6.39 34.95
N ALA A 302 -19.29 -5.25 34.52
CA ALA A 302 -19.83 -3.93 34.81
C ALA A 302 -21.16 -3.66 34.08
N LEU A 303 -21.24 -4.01 32.79
CA LEU A 303 -22.49 -3.91 32.01
C LEU A 303 -23.58 -4.81 32.60
N ALA A 304 -23.23 -6.02 33.04
CA ALA A 304 -24.16 -6.93 33.69
C ALA A 304 -24.66 -6.38 35.04
N ALA A 305 -23.76 -5.78 35.84
CA ALA A 305 -24.11 -5.13 37.10
C ALA A 305 -25.02 -3.91 36.92
N ALA A 306 -24.91 -3.22 35.77
CA ALA A 306 -25.81 -2.15 35.36
C ALA A 306 -27.16 -2.65 34.79
N GLY A 307 -27.36 -3.97 34.70
CA GLY A 307 -28.63 -4.57 34.22
C GLY A 307 -28.77 -4.61 32.70
N LEU A 308 -27.69 -4.41 31.94
CA LEU A 308 -27.71 -4.30 30.48
C LEU A 308 -27.66 -5.64 29.73
N ALA A 309 -27.60 -6.77 30.44
CA ALA A 309 -27.57 -8.12 29.85
C ALA A 309 -26.55 -8.29 28.70
N PRO A 310 -25.25 -8.05 28.95
CA PRO A 310 -24.22 -8.11 27.91
C PRO A 310 -24.04 -9.52 27.34
N ARG A 311 -23.77 -9.59 26.04
CA ARG A 311 -23.38 -10.81 25.32
C ARG A 311 -21.87 -11.05 25.45
N PRO A 312 -21.37 -12.26 25.14
CA PRO A 312 -19.94 -12.50 25.06
C PRO A 312 -19.27 -11.51 24.08
N PRO A 313 -18.11 -10.93 24.43
CA PRO A 313 -17.34 -10.10 23.51
C PRO A 313 -16.90 -10.90 22.29
N VAL A 314 -16.95 -10.29 21.13
CA VAL A 314 -16.42 -10.85 19.87
C VAL A 314 -15.43 -9.85 19.25
N SER A 315 -14.42 -10.34 18.55
CA SER A 315 -13.50 -9.45 17.83
C SER A 315 -14.25 -8.68 16.74
N CYS A 316 -13.78 -7.49 16.36
CA CYS A 316 -14.40 -6.73 15.28
C CYS A 316 -14.44 -7.50 13.95
N GLY A 317 -13.45 -8.36 13.67
CA GLY A 317 -13.45 -9.21 12.48
C GLY A 317 -14.55 -10.27 12.51
N GLU A 318 -14.80 -10.87 13.68
CA GLU A 318 -15.91 -11.81 13.85
C GLU A 318 -17.27 -11.11 13.77
N ALA A 319 -17.41 -9.93 14.40
CA ALA A 319 -18.63 -9.12 14.33
C ALA A 319 -19.00 -8.74 12.89
N ASN A 320 -18.00 -8.37 12.08
CA ASN A 320 -18.18 -8.02 10.67
C ASN A 320 -18.09 -9.22 9.72
N GLN A 321 -17.85 -10.43 10.22
CA GLN A 321 -17.67 -11.68 9.47
C GLN A 321 -16.48 -11.69 8.48
N GLN A 322 -15.62 -10.68 8.54
CA GLN A 322 -14.41 -10.54 7.73
C GLN A 322 -13.46 -9.51 8.34
N GLY A 323 -12.19 -9.56 7.92
CA GLY A 323 -11.20 -8.56 8.30
C GLY A 323 -10.70 -8.67 9.73
N GLY A 324 -10.11 -7.57 10.21
CA GLY A 324 -9.51 -7.45 11.55
C GLY A 324 -9.40 -5.99 11.98
N GLY A 325 -8.89 -5.75 13.19
CA GLY A 325 -8.87 -4.41 13.74
C GLY A 325 -8.47 -4.34 15.20
N THR A 326 -8.77 -3.21 15.83
CA THR A 326 -8.22 -2.81 17.13
C THR A 326 -9.26 -2.78 18.26
N TYR A 327 -10.34 -3.54 18.14
CA TYR A 327 -11.39 -3.58 19.16
C TYR A 327 -12.22 -4.87 19.17
N HIS A 328 -12.96 -5.04 20.27
CA HIS A 328 -14.01 -6.04 20.43
C HIS A 328 -15.38 -5.36 20.55
N VAL A 329 -16.42 -6.05 20.07
CA VAL A 329 -17.82 -5.64 20.19
C VAL A 329 -18.46 -6.41 21.34
N ILE A 330 -19.15 -5.69 22.21
CA ILE A 330 -20.04 -6.26 23.23
C ILE A 330 -21.46 -5.78 22.93
N GLY A 331 -22.31 -6.69 22.45
CA GLY A 331 -23.73 -6.41 22.31
C GLY A 331 -24.44 -6.44 23.67
N TYR A 332 -25.41 -5.57 23.89
CA TYR A 332 -26.19 -5.48 25.13
C TYR A 332 -27.66 -5.13 24.85
N GLY A 333 -28.52 -5.41 25.83
CA GLY A 333 -29.95 -5.14 25.75
C GLY A 333 -30.72 -6.01 24.74
N GLU A 334 -32.05 -5.88 24.78
CA GLU A 334 -32.95 -6.53 23.83
C GLU A 334 -32.96 -5.81 22.46
N ASP A 335 -32.77 -4.49 22.47
CA ASP A 335 -32.76 -3.63 21.27
C ASP A 335 -31.47 -3.76 20.45
N GLY A 336 -30.46 -4.48 20.98
CA GLY A 336 -29.21 -4.77 20.27
C GLY A 336 -28.23 -3.60 20.25
N GLY A 337 -28.10 -2.86 21.36
CA GLY A 337 -27.03 -1.87 21.52
C GLY A 337 -25.66 -2.53 21.45
N GLU A 338 -24.66 -1.78 21.01
CA GLU A 338 -23.28 -2.25 20.87
C GLU A 338 -22.32 -1.26 21.51
N VAL A 339 -21.33 -1.79 22.21
CA VAL A 339 -20.21 -1.01 22.73
C VAL A 339 -18.89 -1.61 22.27
N PHE A 340 -17.92 -0.75 22.02
CA PHE A 340 -16.59 -1.11 21.54
C PHE A 340 -15.58 -1.03 22.69
N VAL A 341 -14.73 -2.04 22.81
CA VAL A 341 -13.61 -2.06 23.76
C VAL A 341 -12.31 -2.18 22.97
N SER A 342 -11.48 -1.13 23.03
CA SER A 342 -10.24 -1.05 22.26
C SER A 342 -9.19 -2.03 22.78
N THR A 343 -8.36 -2.54 21.88
CA THR A 343 -7.15 -3.31 22.19
C THR A 343 -5.91 -2.42 22.35
N LEU A 344 -6.01 -1.11 22.05
CA LEU A 344 -4.89 -0.16 22.10
C LEU A 344 -4.73 0.54 23.46
N GLY A 345 -5.73 0.39 24.32
CA GLY A 345 -5.79 1.02 25.62
C GLY A 345 -7.05 0.59 26.36
N ARG A 346 -7.20 1.10 27.57
CA ARG A 346 -8.43 0.98 28.37
C ARG A 346 -9.55 1.86 27.81
N PHE A 347 -9.72 1.95 26.50
CA PHE A 347 -10.69 2.83 25.87
C PHE A 347 -11.98 2.08 25.54
N ALA A 348 -13.11 2.74 25.79
CA ALA A 348 -14.43 2.26 25.39
C ALA A 348 -15.24 3.38 24.74
N GLY A 349 -16.19 3.02 23.90
CA GLY A 349 -17.07 3.97 23.25
C GLY A 349 -18.14 3.26 22.42
N ASP A 350 -19.09 4.04 21.94
CA ASP A 350 -20.12 3.64 20.98
C ASP A 350 -20.38 4.82 20.03
N TYR A 351 -21.39 4.67 19.16
CA TYR A 351 -21.83 5.77 18.30
C TYR A 351 -22.96 6.63 18.90
N GLU A 352 -23.62 6.16 19.97
CA GLU A 352 -24.86 6.73 20.50
C GLU A 352 -24.67 7.53 21.81
N ASP A 353 -23.51 7.44 22.44
CA ASP A 353 -23.13 8.01 23.74
C ASP A 353 -24.11 7.60 24.86
N ASP A 354 -24.40 6.30 25.01
CA ASP A 354 -25.34 5.80 26.02
C ASP A 354 -24.81 6.09 27.45
N PRO A 355 -25.50 6.95 28.23
CA PRO A 355 -24.99 7.39 29.52
C PRO A 355 -24.91 6.26 30.56
N VAL A 356 -25.76 5.24 30.47
CA VAL A 356 -25.77 4.11 31.42
C VAL A 356 -24.59 3.19 31.14
N VAL A 357 -24.32 2.93 29.86
CA VAL A 357 -23.15 2.15 29.41
C VAL A 357 -21.87 2.87 29.78
N ARG A 358 -21.80 4.17 29.50
CA ARG A 358 -20.67 5.02 29.86
C ARG A 358 -20.36 4.95 31.35
N GLU A 359 -21.35 5.19 32.21
CA GLU A 359 -21.15 5.17 33.67
C GLU A 359 -20.65 3.79 34.14
N ALA A 360 -21.20 2.71 33.60
CA ALA A 360 -20.78 1.36 33.95
C ALA A 360 -19.31 1.08 33.57
N LEU A 361 -18.89 1.46 32.36
CA LEU A 361 -17.54 1.21 31.87
C LEU A 361 -16.49 2.14 32.49
N GLU A 362 -16.83 3.41 32.72
CA GLU A 362 -15.99 4.33 33.51
C GLU A 362 -15.79 3.80 34.94
N GLY A 363 -16.86 3.27 35.56
CA GLY A 363 -16.80 2.59 36.86
C GLY A 363 -15.91 1.34 36.87
N ALA A 364 -15.75 0.67 35.72
CA ALA A 364 -14.85 -0.47 35.54
C ALA A 364 -13.39 -0.04 35.25
N GLY A 365 -13.10 1.25 35.22
CA GLY A 365 -11.77 1.79 34.96
C GLY A 365 -11.42 1.93 33.48
N LEU A 366 -12.39 1.78 32.57
CA LEU A 366 -12.22 2.15 31.18
C LEU A 366 -12.41 3.67 31.03
N ARG A 367 -11.73 4.25 30.05
CA ARG A 367 -11.88 5.62 29.63
C ARG A 367 -12.87 5.68 28.47
N TRP A 368 -13.99 6.37 28.69
CA TRP A 368 -14.97 6.61 27.64
C TRP A 368 -14.46 7.63 26.62
N ILE A 369 -14.65 7.33 25.34
CA ILE A 369 -14.34 8.21 24.21
C ILE A 369 -15.64 8.87 23.77
N ASP A 370 -15.92 10.05 24.32
CA ASP A 370 -17.10 10.83 23.94
C ASP A 370 -16.98 11.39 22.52
N GLY A 371 -18.10 11.88 21.97
CA GLY A 371 -18.13 12.42 20.60
C GLY A 371 -17.16 13.58 20.36
N SER A 372 -16.82 14.36 21.39
CA SER A 372 -15.86 15.48 21.24
C SER A 372 -14.42 15.00 21.13
N THR A 373 -14.04 14.02 21.95
CA THR A 373 -12.73 13.36 21.95
C THR A 373 -12.59 12.50 20.71
N GLY A 374 -13.62 11.71 20.40
CA GLY A 374 -13.69 10.82 19.26
C GLY A 374 -13.56 11.55 17.93
N ALA A 375 -14.09 12.77 17.82
CA ALA A 375 -14.02 13.59 16.60
C ALA A 375 -12.69 14.33 16.37
N ILE A 376 -11.72 14.24 17.29
CA ILE A 376 -10.40 14.86 17.11
C ILE A 376 -9.71 14.25 15.90
N ARG A 377 -9.40 15.07 14.89
CA ARG A 377 -8.79 14.65 13.62
C ARG A 377 -7.28 14.54 13.74
N VAL A 378 -6.73 13.34 13.59
CA VAL A 378 -5.29 13.08 13.60
C VAL A 378 -4.73 13.28 12.19
N THR A 379 -3.97 14.36 12.01
CA THR A 379 -3.45 14.76 10.69
C THR A 379 -2.04 14.25 10.43
N GLY A 380 -1.69 14.10 9.15
CA GLY A 380 -0.34 13.71 8.72
C GLY A 380 0.03 12.24 9.02
N LEU A 381 -0.87 11.46 9.60
CA LEU A 381 -0.71 10.02 9.85
C LEU A 381 -1.51 9.25 8.78
N GLY A 382 -0.84 8.76 7.75
CA GLY A 382 -1.48 8.08 6.63
C GLY A 382 -1.85 6.64 6.96
N VAL A 383 -2.97 6.44 7.65
CA VAL A 383 -3.56 5.12 7.91
C VAL A 383 -4.54 4.80 6.78
N TYR A 384 -4.42 3.61 6.18
CA TYR A 384 -5.35 3.18 5.14
C TYR A 384 -6.72 2.89 5.75
N TYR A 385 -7.80 3.38 5.14
CA TYR A 385 -9.17 3.10 5.56
C TYR A 385 -10.09 3.20 4.33
N PHE A 386 -10.74 2.08 3.98
CA PHE A 386 -11.68 1.97 2.84
C PHE A 386 -11.25 2.69 1.56
N GLY A 387 -10.01 2.47 1.13
CA GLY A 387 -9.50 3.00 -0.14
C GLY A 387 -8.86 4.39 -0.06
N SER A 388 -8.91 5.06 1.09
CA SER A 388 -8.24 6.35 1.30
C SER A 388 -7.23 6.30 2.46
N ARG A 389 -6.44 7.36 2.57
CA ARG A 389 -5.49 7.62 3.65
C ARG A 389 -5.66 9.04 4.19
N ASP A 390 -6.89 9.54 4.09
CA ASP A 390 -7.25 10.82 4.66
C ASP A 390 -7.05 10.79 6.17
N PRO A 391 -6.89 11.94 6.83
CA PRO A 391 -6.86 11.99 8.28
C PRO A 391 -8.02 11.17 8.86
N LEU A 392 -7.75 10.43 9.93
CA LEU A 392 -8.77 9.70 10.68
C LEU A 392 -9.00 10.40 12.01
N ASP A 393 -10.18 10.22 12.58
CA ASP A 393 -10.48 10.72 13.91
C ASP A 393 -10.08 9.70 14.98
N VAL A 394 -10.01 10.13 16.24
CA VAL A 394 -9.62 9.28 17.38
C VAL A 394 -10.54 8.07 17.50
N HIS A 395 -11.86 8.24 17.30
CA HIS A 395 -12.80 7.12 17.39
C HIS A 395 -12.45 6.03 16.36
N THR A 396 -12.26 6.41 15.10
CA THR A 396 -11.90 5.49 14.02
C THR A 396 -10.55 4.82 14.27
N LEU A 397 -9.57 5.54 14.84
CA LEU A 397 -8.24 4.98 15.15
C LEU A 397 -8.25 4.06 16.38
N LEU A 398 -9.11 4.27 17.36
CA LEU A 398 -9.20 3.38 18.53
C LEU A 398 -10.04 2.14 18.26
N PHE A 399 -11.08 2.30 17.44
CA PHE A 399 -12.04 1.26 17.06
C PHE A 399 -11.93 0.97 15.56
N TYR A 400 -10.69 0.79 15.10
CA TYR A 400 -10.37 0.56 13.70
C TYR A 400 -10.79 -0.85 13.28
N TRP A 401 -11.40 -0.97 12.11
CA TRP A 401 -11.67 -2.22 11.42
C TRP A 401 -11.39 -2.06 9.92
N GLN A 402 -10.83 -3.10 9.32
CA GLN A 402 -10.60 -3.21 7.88
C GLN A 402 -10.89 -4.64 7.43
N ASP A 403 -11.49 -4.78 6.24
CA ASP A 403 -11.86 -6.03 5.58
C ASP A 403 -10.69 -6.89 5.06
#